data_AF-A0A8C1SN79-F1
#
_entry.id   AF-A0A8C1SN79-F1
#
_cell.length_a   1.000
_cell.length_b   1.000
_cell.length_c   1.000
_cell.angle_alpha   90.00
_cell.angle_beta   90.00
_cell.angle_gamma   90.00
#
_symmetry.space_group_name_H-M   'P 1'
#
loop_
_entity.id
_entity.type
_entity.pdbx_description
1 polymer ?
#
loop_
_entity_poly.entity_id
_entity_poly.type
_entity_poly.pdbx_seq_one_letter_code
_entity_poly.pdbx_strand_id
1 'polypeptide(L)'
;LLRKDRVQFLQSNMKYPTTEMGRNLLIAHVSFLVHPLCIITSHLESSQGRLNQLRKVWKQIKEAPEDHTVIFGGDTNLRDWEVVHDTKARGLSYGISEVWEMLGELEESKYIWDTSINDNKEIPHSIHLRFDRLFLRAAAEGAKLESMTLIGLEKLKCDYFISNYKFEASEEQRVND
;
A
#
# COMPACT_ATOMS: atom_id res chain seq x y z
N LEU A 1 -9.32 -4.29 -13.43
CA LEU A 1 -10.60 -3.93 -12.76
C LEU A 1 -11.29 -5.21 -12.30
N LEU A 2 -11.43 -5.41 -10.98
CA LEU A 2 -12.08 -6.60 -10.41
C LEU A 2 -13.57 -6.65 -10.81
N ARG A 3 -14.04 -7.76 -11.39
CA ARG A 3 -15.45 -7.95 -11.77
C ARG A 3 -16.32 -8.08 -10.51
N LYS A 4 -17.46 -7.37 -10.48
CA LYS A 4 -18.40 -7.30 -9.35
C LYS A 4 -18.84 -8.68 -8.82
N ASP A 5 -18.92 -9.69 -9.69
CA ASP A 5 -19.42 -11.04 -9.32
C ASP A 5 -18.38 -11.90 -8.56
N ARG A 6 -17.16 -11.39 -8.37
CA ARG A 6 -16.05 -12.08 -7.68
C ARG A 6 -15.62 -11.39 -6.39
N VAL A 7 -16.33 -10.36 -5.93
CA VAL A 7 -15.90 -9.55 -4.79
C VAL A 7 -17.08 -9.36 -3.84
N GLN A 8 -17.02 -10.01 -2.68
CA GLN A 8 -17.98 -9.77 -1.60
C GLN A 8 -17.34 -8.85 -0.56
N PHE A 9 -17.79 -7.60 -0.44
CA PHE A 9 -17.36 -6.76 0.66
C PHE A 9 -18.03 -7.24 1.96
N LEU A 10 -17.27 -7.86 2.86
CA LEU A 10 -17.82 -8.43 4.10
C LEU A 10 -17.88 -7.41 5.26
N GLN A 11 -16.91 -6.49 5.40
CA GLN A 11 -16.89 -5.49 6.48
C GLN A 11 -15.84 -4.40 6.26
N SER A 12 -16.05 -3.17 6.74
CA SER A 12 -15.23 -2.54 7.82
C SER A 12 -15.08 -1.01 7.72
N ASN A 13 -15.06 -0.37 8.90
CA ASN A 13 -14.46 0.94 9.09
C ASN A 13 -13.92 1.00 10.53
N MET A 14 -12.68 0.53 10.75
CA MET A 14 -12.06 0.61 12.07
C MET A 14 -11.46 2.01 12.23
N LYS A 15 -12.13 2.86 13.01
CA LYS A 15 -11.61 4.20 13.32
C LYS A 15 -10.35 4.10 14.17
N TYR A 16 -9.35 4.92 13.86
CA TYR A 16 -8.25 5.12 14.78
C TYR A 16 -8.71 6.08 15.90
N PRO A 17 -8.76 5.67 17.18
CA PRO A 17 -9.27 6.51 18.27
C PRO A 17 -8.45 7.78 18.50
N THR A 18 -7.18 7.77 18.08
CA THR A 18 -6.22 8.87 18.29
C THR A 18 -5.95 9.64 17.00
N THR A 19 -6.81 9.54 15.98
CA THR A 19 -6.65 10.34 14.76
C THR A 19 -7.17 11.76 14.98
N GLU A 20 -6.46 12.73 14.44
CA GLU A 20 -6.87 14.14 14.36
C GLU A 20 -7.36 14.49 12.94
N MET A 21 -7.06 13.64 11.96
CA MET A 21 -7.36 13.82 10.53
C MET A 21 -8.49 12.91 10.02
N GLY A 22 -9.26 12.29 10.91
CA GLY A 22 -10.37 11.41 10.54
C GLY A 22 -9.95 10.10 9.87
N ARG A 23 -8.73 9.61 10.16
CA ARG A 23 -8.16 8.42 9.55
C ARG A 23 -8.80 7.13 10.06
N ASN A 24 -8.83 6.13 9.20
CA ASN A 24 -9.42 4.84 9.46
C ASN A 24 -8.66 3.72 8.76
N LEU A 25 -8.92 2.48 9.19
CA LEU A 25 -8.49 1.28 8.51
C LEU A 25 -9.70 0.65 7.81
N LEU A 26 -9.58 0.50 6.50
CA LEU A 26 -10.52 -0.24 5.67
C LEU A 26 -9.92 -1.60 5.36
N ILE A 27 -10.72 -2.63 5.51
CA ILE A 27 -10.44 -4.03 5.25
C ILE A 27 -11.52 -4.53 4.30
N ALA A 28 -11.18 -5.39 3.36
CA ALA A 28 -12.11 -6.06 2.49
C ALA A 28 -11.63 -7.51 2.31
N HIS A 29 -12.41 -8.46 2.81
CA HIS A 29 -12.19 -9.87 2.53
C HIS A 29 -12.83 -10.20 1.19
N VAL A 30 -12.08 -10.74 0.25
CA VAL A 30 -12.56 -11.02 -1.11
C VAL A 30 -12.07 -12.41 -1.54
N SER A 31 -12.69 -13.00 -2.56
CA SER A 31 -12.22 -14.26 -3.15
C SER A 31 -11.92 -14.04 -4.62
N PHE A 32 -10.66 -14.17 -5.02
CA PHE A 32 -10.27 -14.04 -6.41
C PHE A 32 -9.87 -15.41 -6.95
N LEU A 33 -10.60 -15.90 -7.96
CA LEU A 33 -10.36 -17.23 -8.54
C LEU A 33 -10.24 -18.32 -7.47
N VAL A 34 -11.20 -18.37 -6.54
CA VAL A 34 -11.24 -19.26 -5.36
C VAL A 34 -10.14 -19.05 -4.30
N HIS A 35 -9.15 -18.20 -4.54
CA HIS A 35 -8.15 -17.83 -3.54
C HIS A 35 -8.69 -16.72 -2.63
N PRO A 36 -8.72 -16.93 -1.30
CA PRO A 36 -9.17 -15.92 -0.37
C PRO A 36 -8.11 -14.84 -0.18
N LEU A 37 -8.54 -13.58 -0.23
CA LEU A 37 -7.71 -12.40 -0.09
C LEU A 37 -8.26 -11.49 1.00
N CYS A 38 -7.35 -10.82 1.72
CA CYS A 38 -7.67 -9.73 2.63
C CYS A 38 -6.98 -8.46 2.15
N ILE A 39 -7.75 -7.52 1.59
CA ILE A 39 -7.26 -6.23 1.12
C ILE A 39 -7.44 -5.22 2.23
N ILE A 40 -6.37 -4.59 2.65
CA ILE A 40 -6.35 -3.58 3.70
C ILE A 40 -5.84 -2.28 3.10
N THR A 41 -6.51 -1.17 3.37
CA THR A 41 -6.03 0.16 2.99
C THR A 41 -6.26 1.17 4.10
N SER A 42 -5.36 2.14 4.16
CA SER A 42 -5.42 3.23 5.12
C SER A 42 -4.62 4.41 4.58
N HIS A 43 -5.06 5.62 4.93
CA HIS A 43 -4.25 6.82 4.83
C HIS A 43 -3.82 7.16 6.26
N LEU A 44 -2.59 6.81 6.63
CA LEU A 44 -2.09 7.00 7.99
C LEU A 44 -1.86 8.49 8.29
N GLU A 45 -1.85 8.86 9.56
CA GLU A 45 -1.74 10.25 10.01
C GLU A 45 -0.54 10.93 9.37
N SER A 46 -0.70 12.09 8.74
CA SER A 46 0.43 12.79 8.10
C SER A 46 1.38 13.44 9.11
N SER A 47 1.04 13.46 10.41
CA SER A 47 1.81 14.04 11.51
C SER A 47 2.20 12.99 12.59
N GLN A 48 1.83 13.20 13.86
CA GLN A 48 2.13 12.27 14.95
C GLN A 48 1.13 11.10 14.97
N GLY A 49 1.48 9.99 15.62
CA GLY A 49 0.54 8.88 15.81
C GLY A 49 0.48 7.84 14.67
N ARG A 50 1.09 8.09 13.50
CA ARG A 50 1.15 7.11 12.38
C ARG A 50 1.67 5.74 12.80
N LEU A 51 2.68 5.68 13.69
CA LEU A 51 3.27 4.42 14.15
C LEU A 51 2.28 3.62 15.00
N ASN A 52 1.41 4.27 15.77
CA ASN A 52 0.36 3.59 16.51
C ASN A 52 -0.72 3.02 15.58
N GLN A 53 -0.99 3.70 14.48
CA GLN A 53 -1.90 3.23 13.44
C GLN A 53 -1.30 2.07 12.66
N LEU A 54 0.00 2.17 12.31
CA LEU A 54 0.77 1.10 11.66
C LEU A 54 0.75 -0.19 12.50
N ARG A 55 0.91 -0.09 13.83
CA ARG A 55 0.79 -1.25 14.73
C ARG A 55 -0.57 -1.95 14.65
N LYS A 56 -1.65 -1.18 14.42
CA LYS A 56 -2.98 -1.77 14.22
C LYS A 56 -3.09 -2.47 12.87
N VAL A 57 -2.47 -1.92 11.83
CA VAL A 57 -2.36 -2.57 10.53
C VAL A 57 -1.62 -3.91 10.68
N TRP A 58 -0.46 -3.94 11.34
CA TRP A 58 0.27 -5.19 11.61
C TRP A 58 -0.55 -6.21 12.38
N LYS A 59 -1.30 -5.76 13.38
CA LYS A 59 -2.21 -6.63 14.12
C LYS A 59 -3.24 -7.27 13.20
N GLN A 60 -3.87 -6.50 12.30
CA GLN A 60 -4.86 -7.03 11.36
C GLN A 60 -4.24 -7.99 10.33
N ILE A 61 -3.05 -7.68 9.81
CA ILE A 61 -2.34 -8.61 8.91
C ILE A 61 -2.00 -9.91 9.63
N LYS A 62 -1.59 -9.85 10.90
CA LYS A 62 -1.27 -11.03 11.69
C LYS A 62 -2.49 -11.87 12.03
N GLU A 63 -3.61 -11.24 12.38
CA GLU A 63 -4.85 -11.93 12.79
C GLU A 63 -5.66 -12.47 11.60
N ALA A 64 -5.34 -12.06 10.37
CA ALA A 64 -5.97 -12.61 9.18
C ALA A 64 -5.68 -14.13 9.06
N PRO A 65 -6.66 -14.95 8.62
CA PRO A 65 -6.49 -16.41 8.51
C PRO A 65 -5.28 -16.82 7.67
N GLU A 66 -4.59 -17.90 8.02
CA GLU A 66 -3.32 -18.31 7.38
C GLU A 66 -3.48 -18.71 5.90
N ASP A 67 -4.66 -19.17 5.51
CA ASP A 67 -5.02 -19.50 4.13
C ASP A 67 -5.31 -18.27 3.26
N HIS A 68 -5.39 -17.07 3.86
CA HIS A 68 -5.60 -15.82 3.14
C HIS A 68 -4.29 -15.11 2.81
N THR A 69 -4.14 -14.74 1.54
CA THR A 69 -3.16 -13.73 1.15
C THR A 69 -3.65 -12.36 1.62
N VAL A 70 -2.80 -11.62 2.32
CA VAL A 70 -3.12 -10.28 2.84
C VAL A 70 -2.30 -9.24 2.10
N ILE A 71 -2.97 -8.23 1.58
CA ILE A 71 -2.36 -7.09 0.90
C ILE A 71 -2.75 -5.84 1.68
N PHE A 72 -1.76 -5.14 2.23
CA PHE A 72 -1.96 -3.82 2.81
C PHE A 72 -1.29 -2.77 1.94
N GLY A 73 -2.04 -1.76 1.50
CA GLY A 73 -1.49 -0.65 0.73
C GLY A 73 -2.24 0.66 0.91
N GLY A 74 -1.53 1.78 0.74
CA GLY A 74 -2.09 3.13 0.78
C GLY A 74 -1.04 4.17 1.16
N ASP A 75 -1.47 5.43 1.32
CA ASP A 75 -0.62 6.52 1.78
C ASP A 75 -0.27 6.32 3.28
N THR A 76 0.86 5.68 3.52
CA THR A 76 1.33 5.41 4.89
C THR A 76 1.97 6.63 5.53
N ASN A 77 2.32 7.65 4.74
CA ASN A 77 3.14 8.78 5.15
C ASN A 77 4.43 8.36 5.94
N LEU A 78 4.89 7.11 5.80
CA LEU A 78 6.02 6.55 6.57
C LEU A 78 7.36 6.97 5.97
N ARG A 79 8.37 7.04 6.85
CA ARG A 79 9.77 7.21 6.47
C ARG A 79 10.45 5.84 6.53
N ASP A 80 11.50 5.66 5.73
CA ASP A 80 12.18 4.35 5.66
C ASP A 80 12.70 3.92 7.05
N TRP A 81 13.25 4.86 7.82
CA TRP A 81 13.72 4.56 9.18
C TRP A 81 12.59 4.15 10.14
N GLU A 82 11.37 4.63 9.94
CA GLU A 82 10.21 4.25 10.75
C GLU A 82 9.80 2.81 10.49
N VAL A 83 9.81 2.40 9.20
CA VAL A 83 9.58 1.01 8.80
C VAL A 83 10.67 0.13 9.38
N VAL A 84 11.95 0.44 9.13
CA VAL A 84 13.08 -0.34 9.65
C VAL A 84 13.04 -0.45 11.18
N HIS A 85 12.73 0.64 11.89
CA HIS A 85 12.66 0.63 13.35
C HIS A 85 11.51 -0.23 13.87
N ASP A 86 10.28 -0.02 13.39
CA ASP A 86 9.12 -0.77 13.89
C ASP A 86 9.21 -2.27 13.53
N THR A 87 9.76 -2.58 12.36
CA THR A 87 9.96 -3.96 11.88
C THR A 87 11.09 -4.67 12.59
N LYS A 88 12.23 -4.02 12.88
CA LYS A 88 13.30 -4.59 13.72
C LYS A 88 12.87 -4.77 15.17
N ALA A 89 12.14 -3.80 15.73
CA ALA A 89 11.67 -3.87 17.11
C ALA A 89 10.62 -4.96 17.33
N ARG A 90 9.92 -5.38 16.28
CA ARG A 90 8.77 -6.30 16.40
C ARG A 90 8.91 -7.58 15.59
N GLY A 91 9.96 -7.69 14.78
CA GLY A 91 10.16 -8.73 13.79
C GLY A 91 9.05 -8.70 12.73
N LEU A 92 9.38 -8.38 11.47
CA LEU A 92 8.61 -8.85 10.31
C LEU A 92 8.69 -10.39 10.19
N SER A 93 8.63 -11.12 11.30
CA SER A 93 8.80 -12.57 11.40
C SER A 93 7.54 -13.35 11.01
N TYR A 94 6.50 -12.66 10.50
CA TYR A 94 5.22 -13.26 10.12
C TYR A 94 5.06 -13.43 8.60
N GLY A 95 6.16 -13.47 7.85
CA GLY A 95 6.11 -13.59 6.39
C GLY A 95 5.47 -12.37 5.70
N ILE A 96 5.59 -11.19 6.32
CA ILE A 96 5.17 -9.93 5.73
C ILE A 96 6.39 -9.34 5.03
N SER A 97 6.23 -8.97 3.77
CA SER A 97 7.29 -8.40 2.94
C SER A 97 6.82 -7.11 2.29
N GLU A 98 7.71 -6.14 2.16
CA GLU A 98 7.43 -4.93 1.39
C GLU A 98 7.59 -5.23 -0.09
N VAL A 99 6.56 -4.92 -0.90
CA VAL A 99 6.52 -5.29 -2.32
C VAL A 99 7.65 -4.67 -3.14
N TRP A 100 7.97 -3.40 -2.87
CA TRP A 100 9.08 -2.72 -3.55
C TRP A 100 10.44 -3.37 -3.25
N GLU A 101 10.67 -3.77 -1.99
CA GLU A 101 11.87 -4.54 -1.60
C GLU A 101 11.90 -5.92 -2.27
N MET A 102 10.76 -6.64 -2.29
CA MET A 102 10.64 -7.96 -2.94
C MET A 102 10.96 -7.93 -4.43
N LEU A 103 10.61 -6.82 -5.12
CA LEU A 103 10.84 -6.64 -6.55
C LEU A 103 12.23 -6.07 -6.87
N GLY A 104 13.13 -6.03 -5.88
CA GLY A 104 14.53 -5.66 -6.09
C GLY A 104 14.83 -4.17 -5.95
N GLU A 105 14.00 -3.43 -5.21
CA GLU A 105 14.29 -2.04 -4.82
C GLU A 105 14.52 -1.11 -6.02
N LEU A 106 13.70 -1.25 -7.07
CA LEU A 106 13.85 -0.49 -8.31
C LEU A 106 13.83 1.03 -8.04
N GLU A 107 14.92 1.71 -8.36
CA GLU A 107 15.10 3.14 -8.06
C GLU A 107 14.06 4.01 -8.81
N GLU A 108 13.67 3.60 -10.02
CA GLU A 108 12.64 4.26 -10.84
C GLU A 108 11.25 4.28 -10.17
N SER A 109 10.96 3.32 -9.29
CA SER A 109 9.68 3.21 -8.59
C SER A 109 9.76 3.61 -7.11
N LYS A 110 10.89 4.14 -6.65
CA LYS A 110 11.14 4.41 -5.23
C LYS A 110 10.37 5.64 -4.72
N TYR A 111 10.40 6.75 -5.46
CA TYR A 111 9.80 7.99 -4.98
C TYR A 111 8.43 8.22 -5.59
N ILE A 112 7.41 8.07 -4.74
CA ILE A 112 6.00 8.21 -5.09
C ILE A 112 5.55 9.67 -4.95
N TRP A 113 6.06 10.37 -3.92
CA TRP A 113 5.92 11.81 -3.79
C TRP A 113 7.27 12.47 -4.08
N ASP A 114 7.37 13.11 -5.24
CA ASP A 114 8.60 13.71 -5.77
C ASP A 114 8.31 15.12 -6.31
N THR A 115 8.69 16.14 -5.54
CA THR A 115 8.42 17.55 -5.90
C THR A 115 9.38 18.10 -6.96
N SER A 116 10.41 17.34 -7.35
CA SER A 116 11.29 17.72 -8.47
C SER A 116 10.71 17.31 -9.83
N ILE A 117 9.77 16.37 -9.84
CA ILE A 117 9.07 15.90 -11.04
C ILE A 117 7.62 16.40 -11.05
N ASN A 118 6.94 16.37 -9.90
CA ASN A 118 5.54 16.78 -9.78
C ASN A 118 5.43 18.22 -9.28
N ASP A 119 4.92 19.10 -10.13
CA ASP A 119 4.79 20.54 -9.89
C ASP A 119 3.37 20.98 -9.53
N ASN A 120 2.47 20.05 -9.20
CA ASN A 120 1.10 20.40 -8.78
C ASN A 120 1.07 21.26 -7.50
N LYS A 121 2.11 21.18 -6.67
CA LYS A 121 2.34 22.08 -5.52
C LYS A 121 3.64 22.84 -5.72
N GLU A 122 3.58 24.16 -5.56
CA GLU A 122 4.75 25.04 -5.57
C GLU A 122 5.54 24.88 -4.26
N ILE A 123 6.41 23.87 -4.23
CA ILE A 123 7.30 23.61 -3.08
C ILE A 123 8.72 24.04 -3.48
N PRO A 124 9.34 25.00 -2.76
CA PRO A 124 10.62 25.58 -3.16
C PRO A 124 11.83 24.65 -3.01
N HIS A 125 11.63 23.44 -2.46
CA HIS A 125 12.68 22.45 -2.23
C HIS A 125 12.30 21.10 -2.83
N SER A 126 13.29 20.40 -3.35
CA SER A 126 13.14 19.02 -3.81
C SER A 126 12.98 18.09 -2.61
N ILE A 127 11.86 17.40 -2.55
CA ILE A 127 11.54 16.41 -1.52
C ILE A 127 11.12 15.12 -2.21
N HIS A 128 11.72 14.01 -1.74
CA HIS A 128 11.55 12.68 -2.32
C HIS A 128 11.14 11.71 -1.22
N LEU A 129 9.88 11.27 -1.23
CA LEU A 129 9.32 10.43 -0.19
C LEU A 129 8.55 9.24 -0.76
N ARG A 130 8.72 8.09 -0.10
CA ARG A 130 8.01 6.84 -0.37
C ARG A 130 6.88 6.66 0.63
N PHE A 131 5.86 7.49 0.46
CA PHE A 131 4.71 7.56 1.35
C PHE A 131 3.71 6.44 1.08
N ASP A 132 3.34 6.21 -0.17
CA ASP A 132 2.60 5.01 -0.52
C ASP A 132 3.53 3.80 -0.44
N ARG A 133 3.03 2.73 0.17
CA ARG A 133 3.75 1.47 0.31
C ARG A 133 2.75 0.33 0.19
N LEU A 134 3.23 -0.79 -0.34
CA LEU A 134 2.48 -2.04 -0.42
C LEU A 134 3.22 -3.13 0.37
N PHE A 135 2.48 -3.79 1.27
CA PHE A 135 2.97 -4.89 2.09
C PHE A 135 2.14 -6.15 1.80
N LEU A 136 2.83 -7.27 1.65
CA LEU A 136 2.25 -8.56 1.29
C LEU A 136 2.54 -9.60 2.38
N ARG A 137 1.51 -10.33 2.80
CA ARG A 137 1.64 -11.61 3.50
C ARG A 137 1.02 -12.69 2.61
N ALA A 138 1.86 -13.47 1.94
CA ALA A 138 1.38 -14.52 1.04
C ALA A 138 0.81 -15.71 1.81
N ALA A 139 -0.31 -16.27 1.34
CA ALA A 139 -0.74 -17.61 1.74
C ALA A 139 0.23 -18.67 1.19
N ALA A 140 0.29 -19.84 1.82
CA ALA A 140 1.17 -20.93 1.39
C ALA A 140 0.93 -21.37 -0.07
N GLU A 141 -0.33 -21.36 -0.52
CA GLU A 141 -0.74 -21.65 -1.90
C GLU A 141 -1.28 -20.40 -2.62
N GLY A 142 -0.63 -19.25 -2.39
CA GLY A 142 -1.03 -17.95 -2.93
C GLY A 142 -0.43 -17.63 -4.31
N ALA A 143 -1.06 -16.66 -4.99
CA ALA A 143 -0.54 -16.09 -6.22
C ALA A 143 0.85 -15.46 -6.01
N LYS A 144 1.70 -15.55 -7.02
CA LYS A 144 3.01 -14.89 -7.03
C LYS A 144 2.88 -13.46 -7.51
N LEU A 145 3.56 -12.56 -6.82
CA LEU A 145 3.75 -11.19 -7.28
C LEU A 145 4.70 -11.19 -8.49
N GLU A 146 4.30 -10.51 -9.55
CA GLU A 146 5.06 -10.46 -10.81
C GLU A 146 5.79 -9.12 -10.97
N SER A 147 5.06 -8.01 -10.94
CA SER A 147 5.62 -6.67 -11.18
C SER A 147 4.83 -5.57 -10.45
N MET A 148 5.46 -4.41 -10.35
CA MET A 148 4.88 -3.17 -9.86
C MET A 148 5.42 -2.02 -10.71
N THR A 149 4.56 -1.09 -11.09
CA THR A 149 4.94 0.07 -11.90
C THR A 149 4.23 1.31 -11.39
N LEU A 150 4.92 2.46 -11.49
CA LEU A 150 4.32 3.75 -11.20
C LEU A 150 3.50 4.25 -12.39
N ILE A 151 2.27 4.70 -12.12
CA ILE A 151 1.37 5.31 -13.10
C ILE A 151 1.03 6.76 -12.69
N GLY A 152 0.40 7.51 -13.62
CA GLY A 152 0.06 8.92 -13.40
C GLY A 152 1.25 9.86 -13.56
N LEU A 153 2.25 9.45 -14.35
CA LEU A 153 3.48 10.19 -14.61
C LEU A 153 3.33 11.28 -15.70
N GLU A 154 2.17 11.38 -16.33
CA GLU A 154 1.89 12.34 -17.39
C GLU A 154 0.95 13.45 -16.91
N LYS A 155 1.16 14.66 -17.43
CA LYS A 155 0.25 15.78 -17.22
C LYS A 155 -1.01 15.58 -18.04
N LEU A 156 -2.13 15.98 -17.44
CA LEU A 156 -3.40 16.10 -18.12
C LEU A 156 -3.41 17.36 -19.00
N LYS A 157 -4.46 17.52 -19.83
CA LYS A 157 -4.64 18.71 -20.68
C LYS A 157 -4.73 20.03 -19.91
N CYS A 158 -4.95 19.99 -18.60
CA CYS A 158 -4.95 21.16 -17.73
C CYS A 158 -3.57 21.52 -17.17
N ASP A 159 -2.49 20.89 -17.66
CA ASP A 159 -1.09 21.09 -17.25
C ASP A 159 -0.77 20.68 -15.80
N TYR A 160 -1.68 19.95 -15.17
CA TYR A 160 -1.48 19.29 -13.87
C TYR A 160 -1.37 17.77 -14.04
N PHE A 161 -0.56 17.16 -13.18
CA PHE A 161 -0.62 15.72 -12.94
C PHE A 161 -1.96 15.34 -12.31
N ILE A 162 -2.35 14.07 -12.45
CA ILE A 162 -3.61 13.55 -11.88
C ILE A 162 -3.68 13.67 -10.34
N SER A 163 -2.52 13.70 -9.66
CA SER A 163 -2.36 13.89 -8.22
C SER A 163 -0.97 14.46 -7.93
N ASN A 164 -0.73 14.92 -6.71
CA ASN A 164 0.62 15.22 -6.22
C ASN A 164 1.46 13.95 -6.03
N TYR A 165 0.82 12.78 -6.02
CA TYR A 165 1.41 11.46 -5.84
C TYR A 165 1.37 10.69 -7.15
N LYS A 166 2.39 9.88 -7.38
CA LYS A 166 2.37 8.79 -8.37
C LYS A 166 1.54 7.63 -7.77
N PHE A 167 1.02 6.72 -8.58
CA PHE A 167 0.27 5.56 -8.06
C PHE A 167 0.97 4.26 -8.43
N GLU A 168 0.82 3.22 -7.61
CA GLU A 168 1.30 1.87 -7.94
C GLU A 168 0.21 1.07 -8.65
N ALA A 169 0.57 0.38 -9.73
CA ALA A 169 -0.26 -0.64 -10.36
C ALA A 169 0.58 -1.89 -10.66
N SER A 170 -0.04 -3.06 -10.52
CA SER A 170 0.47 -4.32 -11.05
C SER A 170 -0.40 -4.71 -12.24
N GLU A 171 0.19 -4.88 -13.43
CA GLU A 171 -0.49 -5.49 -14.56
C GLU A 171 -0.39 -7.01 -14.48
N GLU A 172 -1.52 -7.69 -14.66
CA GLU A 172 -1.56 -9.14 -14.88
C GLU A 172 -1.63 -9.35 -16.39
N GLN A 173 -0.55 -9.81 -17.03
CA GLN A 173 -0.64 -10.22 -18.42
C GLN A 173 -1.47 -11.50 -18.49
N ARG A 174 -2.57 -11.46 -19.24
CA ARG A 174 -3.31 -12.68 -19.56
C ARG A 174 -2.36 -13.63 -20.28
N VAL A 175 -2.04 -14.76 -19.67
CA VAL A 175 -1.59 -15.94 -20.38
C VAL A 175 -2.74 -16.29 -21.33
N ASN A 176 -2.54 -16.06 -22.62
CA ASN A 176 -3.42 -16.62 -23.64
C ASN A 176 -3.15 -18.13 -23.66
N ASP A 177 -4.17 -18.91 -23.33
CA ASP A 177 -4.23 -20.34 -23.64
C ASP A 177 -4.18 -20.57 -25.17
#